data_AF-A0A973IYT1-F1
#
_entry.id   AF-A0A973IYT1-F1
#
_cell.length_a   1.000
_cell.length_b   1.000
_cell.length_c   1.000
_cell.angle_alpha   90.00
_cell.angle_beta   90.00
_cell.angle_gamma   90.00
#
_symmetry.space_group_name_H-M   'P 1'
#
loop_
_entity.id
_entity.type
_entity.pdbx_description
1 polymer ?
#
loop_
_entity_poly.entity_id
_entity_poly.type
_entity_poly.pdbx_seq_one_letter_code
_entity_poly.pdbx_strand_id
1 'polypeptide(L)'
;MSLWFQAALLLIVIFTPISIQLAHFGTTESLLMFFTMALFYVSFQYQSGKYGSERYLGLSALILGLAIGTKVSMAPFLVVPIVVSVSNLQKSEHFSYLKIFFITVKFVLMTAMFALFASPYNVISFSDFLGSMHYESGVGTGTLPVFYTQQFQYSVPLLFQAVRIFPYALGWPIFLLSLYGVIFLPWKSFYNLVRLLLVVAVIPAAFLYAKWTRFIAPAYPLMVLLAALSVMDIYYKFRTAQYGKYAQFAIGLTLFISVVPGVAFLSIYQNPDVRFQASAWMYRTIPRGSNILSETANTVDLPIPSSLTSRNEEVTWSTRSYVSFNFYDLQQESSLQQQLRYVLPNTDVIVVPTRRVFANYTCIYPSDFDANPGYGYNPNRCDSLRQNFPLLTQYYTGLFNNLQGFQLTAEFHSYPRIELFGLKLEFPDEAAEETFTVFDHPVVRVYTRINN
;
A
#
# COMPACT_ATOMS: atom_id res chain seq x y z
N MET A 1 -29.23 8.83 -17.07
CA MET A 1 -27.82 8.47 -17.36
C MET A 1 -27.86 7.18 -18.18
N SER A 2 -27.06 7.02 -19.24
CA SER A 2 -27.11 5.78 -20.03
C SER A 2 -26.53 4.60 -19.23
N LEU A 3 -27.02 3.40 -19.52
CA LEU A 3 -26.50 2.15 -18.94
C LEU A 3 -24.99 1.99 -19.19
N TRP A 4 -24.53 2.36 -20.39
CA TRP A 4 -23.12 2.34 -20.78
C TRP A 4 -22.24 3.23 -19.90
N PHE A 5 -22.71 4.42 -19.55
CA PHE A 5 -21.96 5.32 -18.67
C PHE A 5 -21.91 4.80 -17.23
N GLN A 6 -22.99 4.19 -16.75
CA GLN A 6 -22.98 3.49 -15.46
C GLN A 6 -22.00 2.32 -15.45
N ALA A 7 -22.01 1.50 -16.50
CA ALA A 7 -21.07 0.39 -16.66
C ALA A 7 -19.62 0.88 -16.68
N ALA A 8 -19.32 1.96 -17.41
CA ALA A 8 -17.97 2.52 -17.48
C ALA A 8 -17.47 3.06 -16.13
N LEU A 9 -18.36 3.64 -15.31
CA LEU A 9 -18.00 4.04 -13.95
C LEU A 9 -17.74 2.86 -13.03
N LEU A 10 -18.43 1.73 -13.22
CA LEU A 10 -18.13 0.50 -12.49
C LEU A 10 -16.77 -0.08 -12.88
N LEU A 11 -16.34 0.06 -14.13
CA LEU A 11 -15.01 -0.39 -14.57
C LEU A 11 -13.89 0.34 -13.82
N ILE A 12 -14.04 1.62 -13.50
CA ILE A 12 -13.07 2.37 -12.69
C ILE A 12 -12.93 1.74 -11.30
N VAL A 13 -14.03 1.30 -10.69
CA VAL A 13 -14.01 0.62 -9.39
C VAL A 13 -13.30 -0.72 -9.49
N ILE A 14 -13.59 -1.50 -10.53
CA ILE A 14 -13.05 -2.85 -10.72
C ILE A 14 -11.54 -2.80 -11.04
N PHE A 15 -11.13 -1.92 -11.94
CA PHE A 15 -9.75 -1.81 -12.42
C PHE A 15 -8.94 -0.74 -11.65
N THR A 16 -9.13 -0.69 -10.33
CA THR A 16 -8.21 0.05 -9.45
C THR A 16 -7.12 -0.91 -8.94
N PRO A 17 -5.81 -0.61 -9.11
CA PRO A 17 -4.72 -1.52 -8.72
C PRO A 17 -4.84 -2.12 -7.32
N ILE A 18 -5.13 -1.29 -6.32
CA ILE A 18 -5.24 -1.75 -4.92
C ILE A 18 -6.43 -2.70 -4.68
N SER A 19 -7.52 -2.55 -5.45
CA SER A 19 -8.65 -3.48 -5.34
C SER A 19 -8.29 -4.85 -5.91
N ILE A 20 -7.50 -4.89 -6.98
CA ILE A 20 -6.96 -6.13 -7.55
C ILE A 20 -5.99 -6.75 -6.56
N GLN A 21 -5.05 -5.98 -6.02
CA GLN A 21 -4.07 -6.47 -5.03
C GLN A 21 -4.76 -7.07 -3.80
N LEU A 22 -5.65 -6.32 -3.15
CA LEU A 22 -6.33 -6.78 -1.94
C LEU A 22 -7.33 -7.92 -2.18
N ALA A 23 -7.69 -8.21 -3.44
CA ALA A 23 -8.46 -9.40 -3.78
C ALA A 23 -7.58 -10.67 -3.85
N HIS A 24 -6.28 -10.53 -4.06
CA HIS A 24 -5.30 -11.63 -4.09
C HIS A 24 -4.58 -11.81 -2.75
N PHE A 25 -4.61 -10.79 -1.88
CA PHE A 25 -4.14 -10.88 -0.51
C PHE A 25 -5.23 -11.33 0.45
N GLY A 26 -4.97 -12.41 1.20
CA GLY A 26 -5.82 -12.89 2.29
C GLY A 26 -5.71 -12.01 3.56
N THR A 27 -6.00 -10.71 3.45
CA THR A 27 -5.87 -9.75 4.55
C THR A 27 -7.21 -9.10 4.89
N THR A 28 -7.26 -8.34 6.00
CA THR A 28 -8.51 -7.77 6.53
C THR A 28 -8.97 -6.50 5.82
N GLU A 29 -8.13 -5.90 4.99
CA GLU A 29 -8.38 -4.59 4.37
C GLU A 29 -9.61 -4.56 3.46
N SER A 30 -9.90 -5.65 2.76
CA SER A 30 -11.12 -5.78 1.94
C SER A 30 -12.39 -5.67 2.79
N LEU A 31 -12.39 -6.25 4.00
CA LEU A 31 -13.48 -6.09 4.97
C LEU A 31 -13.57 -4.64 5.47
N LEU A 32 -12.45 -3.98 5.72
CA LEU A 32 -12.46 -2.58 6.18
C LEU A 32 -13.06 -1.66 5.10
N MET A 33 -12.68 -1.86 3.84
CA MET A 33 -13.24 -1.14 2.69
C MET A 33 -14.76 -1.35 2.61
N PHE A 34 -15.22 -2.59 2.79
CA PHE A 34 -16.65 -2.90 2.86
C PHE A 34 -17.34 -2.18 4.01
N PHE A 35 -16.82 -2.27 5.24
CA PHE A 35 -17.43 -1.63 6.40
C PHE A 35 -17.47 -0.11 6.27
N THR A 36 -16.45 0.52 5.70
CA THR A 36 -16.47 1.96 5.41
C THR A 36 -17.58 2.33 4.44
N MET A 37 -17.77 1.56 3.36
CA MET A 37 -18.85 1.81 2.40
C MET A 37 -20.24 1.48 2.96
N ALA A 38 -20.36 0.46 3.80
CA ALA A 38 -21.60 0.15 4.51
C ALA A 38 -21.98 1.29 5.48
N LEU A 39 -21.01 1.83 6.22
CA LEU A 39 -21.19 2.97 7.11
C LEU A 39 -21.62 4.21 6.32
N PHE A 40 -20.92 4.51 5.22
CA PHE A 40 -21.31 5.58 4.29
C PHE A 40 -22.77 5.44 3.85
N TYR A 41 -23.15 4.26 3.37
CA TYR A 41 -24.49 3.98 2.88
C TYR A 41 -25.55 4.20 3.98
N VAL A 42 -25.34 3.65 5.17
CA VAL A 42 -26.28 3.79 6.29
C VAL A 42 -26.40 5.25 6.75
N SER A 43 -25.28 5.99 6.82
CA SER A 43 -25.26 7.43 7.12
C SER A 43 -25.98 8.24 6.05
N PHE A 44 -25.82 7.90 4.78
CA PHE A 44 -26.53 8.56 3.69
C PHE A 44 -28.04 8.31 3.75
N GLN A 45 -28.46 7.06 3.97
CA GLN A 45 -29.88 6.73 4.06
C GLN A 45 -30.56 7.46 5.24
N TYR A 46 -29.85 7.63 6.36
CA TYR A 46 -30.32 8.46 7.47
C TYR A 46 -30.44 9.95 7.08
N GLN A 47 -29.42 10.53 6.45
CA GLN A 47 -29.48 11.93 5.98
C GLN A 47 -30.56 12.18 4.92
N SER A 48 -30.89 11.16 4.12
CA SER A 48 -31.97 11.22 3.13
C SER A 48 -33.38 11.11 3.73
N GLY A 49 -33.50 10.90 5.05
CA GLY A 49 -34.77 10.74 5.75
C GLY A 49 -35.38 9.34 5.64
N LYS A 50 -34.72 8.39 4.97
CA LYS A 50 -35.23 7.01 4.82
C LYS A 50 -35.10 6.19 6.10
N TYR A 51 -34.08 6.45 6.91
CA TYR A 51 -33.89 5.77 8.20
C TYR A 51 -34.18 6.74 9.36
N GLY A 52 -34.82 6.23 10.41
CA GLY A 52 -34.92 6.92 11.70
C GLY A 52 -33.64 6.79 12.52
N SER A 53 -33.52 7.57 13.60
CA SER A 53 -32.32 7.63 14.45
C SER A 53 -31.96 6.28 15.09
N GLU A 54 -32.95 5.54 15.60
CA GLU A 54 -32.73 4.24 16.23
C GLU A 54 -32.16 3.20 15.23
N ARG A 55 -32.76 3.11 14.04
CA ARG A 55 -32.26 2.23 12.96
C ARG A 55 -30.86 2.63 12.53
N TYR A 56 -30.60 3.93 12.40
CA TYR A 56 -29.29 4.46 12.03
C TYR A 56 -28.21 4.08 13.04
N LEU A 57 -28.45 4.35 14.34
CA LEU A 57 -27.50 4.07 15.41
C LEU A 57 -27.27 2.57 15.57
N GLY A 58 -28.33 1.75 15.51
CA GLY A 58 -28.21 0.30 15.62
C GLY A 58 -27.39 -0.31 14.47
N LEU A 59 -27.66 0.07 13.23
CA LEU A 59 -26.89 -0.40 12.08
C LEU A 59 -25.45 0.12 12.09
N SER A 60 -25.24 1.39 12.47
CA SER A 60 -23.89 1.96 12.58
C SER A 60 -23.07 1.25 13.67
N ALA A 61 -23.69 0.93 14.82
CA ALA A 61 -23.05 0.20 15.90
C ALA A 61 -22.69 -1.24 15.50
N LEU A 62 -23.57 -1.92 14.75
CA LEU A 62 -23.27 -3.24 14.17
C LEU A 62 -22.08 -3.17 13.22
N ILE A 63 -22.12 -2.26 12.23
CA ILE A 63 -21.06 -2.12 11.23
C ILE A 63 -19.73 -1.78 11.89
N LEU A 64 -19.70 -0.78 12.78
CA LEU A 64 -18.47 -0.36 13.44
C LEU A 64 -17.99 -1.35 14.48
N GLY A 65 -18.89 -2.08 15.16
CA GLY A 65 -18.50 -3.14 16.08
C GLY A 65 -17.79 -4.26 15.34
N LEU A 66 -18.39 -4.78 14.26
CA LEU A 66 -17.74 -5.78 13.42
C LEU A 66 -16.41 -5.27 12.82
N ALA A 67 -16.37 -4.01 12.38
CA ALA A 67 -15.17 -3.40 11.81
C ALA A 67 -14.03 -3.27 12.84
N ILE A 68 -14.32 -2.78 14.05
CA ILE A 68 -13.34 -2.63 15.13
C ILE A 68 -12.89 -4.00 15.64
N GLY A 69 -13.81 -4.96 15.76
CA GLY A 69 -13.47 -6.34 16.11
C GLY A 69 -12.56 -7.01 15.07
N THR A 70 -12.72 -6.67 13.79
CA THR A 70 -11.83 -7.12 12.70
C THR A 70 -10.46 -6.43 12.77
N LYS A 71 -10.45 -5.10 12.96
CA LYS A 71 -9.22 -4.32 13.11
C LYS A 71 -9.47 -3.04 13.91
N VAL A 72 -8.75 -2.89 15.02
CA VAL A 72 -8.90 -1.76 15.96
C VAL A 72 -8.67 -0.39 15.29
N SER A 73 -7.93 -0.34 14.18
CA SER A 73 -7.72 0.88 13.38
C SER A 73 -9.00 1.50 12.81
N MET A 74 -10.15 0.82 12.90
CA MET A 74 -11.46 1.37 12.54
C MET A 74 -12.09 2.22 13.65
N ALA A 75 -11.53 2.25 14.86
CA ALA A 75 -12.05 3.05 15.97
C ALA A 75 -12.25 4.55 15.67
N PRO A 76 -11.39 5.24 14.88
CA PRO A 76 -11.62 6.64 14.51
C PRO A 76 -12.96 6.88 13.81
N PHE A 77 -13.53 5.88 13.12
CA PHE A 77 -14.83 6.00 12.45
C PHE A 77 -16.03 6.11 13.40
N LEU A 78 -15.87 5.88 14.71
CA LEU A 78 -16.90 6.15 15.72
C LEU A 78 -17.37 7.61 15.71
N VAL A 79 -16.53 8.54 15.25
CA VAL A 79 -16.90 9.96 15.14
C VAL A 79 -18.00 10.20 14.11
N VAL A 80 -18.12 9.35 13.08
CA VAL A 80 -19.04 9.58 11.95
C VAL A 80 -20.50 9.50 12.38
N PRO A 81 -20.98 8.42 13.05
CA PRO A 81 -22.35 8.37 13.54
C PRO A 81 -22.70 9.50 14.51
N ILE A 82 -21.75 9.90 15.35
CA ILE A 82 -21.94 10.99 16.31
C ILE A 82 -22.13 12.32 15.57
N VAL A 83 -21.21 12.69 14.69
CA VAL A 83 -21.26 13.95 13.92
C VAL A 83 -22.53 14.01 13.07
N VAL A 84 -22.87 12.93 12.37
CA VAL A 84 -24.08 12.88 11.54
C VAL A 84 -25.34 13.02 12.41
N SER A 85 -25.40 12.36 13.57
CA SER A 85 -26.56 12.46 14.48
C SER A 85 -26.71 13.88 15.04
N VAL A 86 -25.61 14.50 15.49
CA VAL A 86 -25.60 15.87 16.03
C VAL A 86 -26.03 16.86 14.95
N SER A 87 -25.51 16.75 13.73
CA SER A 87 -25.86 17.64 12.61
C SER A 87 -27.35 17.60 12.24
N ASN A 88 -28.01 16.46 12.47
CA ASN A 88 -29.46 16.32 12.23
C ASN A 88 -30.28 16.84 13.41
N LEU A 89 -29.82 16.61 14.64
CA LEU A 89 -30.48 17.11 15.85
C LEU A 89 -30.42 18.64 15.97
N GLN A 90 -29.34 19.28 15.51
CA GLN A 90 -29.23 20.76 15.46
C GLN A 90 -30.29 21.42 14.57
N LYS A 91 -30.89 20.68 13.65
CA LYS A 91 -31.99 21.17 12.79
C LYS A 91 -33.36 21.01 13.45
N SER A 92 -33.44 20.35 14.61
CA SER A 92 -34.67 20.16 15.37
C SER A 92 -34.79 21.25 16.44
N GLU A 93 -36.01 21.75 16.68
CA GLU A 93 -36.29 22.76 17.71
C GLU A 93 -36.03 22.27 19.15
N HIS A 94 -35.88 20.95 19.35
CA HIS A 94 -35.67 20.33 20.66
C HIS A 94 -34.24 19.82 20.87
N PHE A 95 -33.24 20.65 20.57
CA PHE A 95 -31.84 20.33 20.80
C PHE A 95 -31.51 20.24 22.31
N SER A 96 -30.93 19.13 22.75
CA SER A 96 -30.53 18.91 24.15
C SER A 96 -29.22 18.15 24.25
N TYR A 97 -28.26 18.71 24.99
CA TYR A 97 -26.96 18.09 25.26
C TYR A 97 -27.09 16.76 26.02
N LEU A 98 -28.04 16.66 26.95
CA LEU A 98 -28.32 15.41 27.68
C LEU A 98 -28.76 14.29 26.73
N LYS A 99 -29.63 14.61 25.76
CA LYS A 99 -30.09 13.63 24.76
C LYS A 99 -28.94 13.12 23.89
N ILE A 100 -28.02 14.00 23.50
CA ILE A 100 -26.81 13.64 22.72
C ILE A 100 -25.89 12.74 23.54
N PHE A 101 -25.71 13.05 24.83
CA PHE A 101 -24.90 12.23 25.73
C PHE A 101 -25.45 10.80 25.81
N PHE A 102 -26.74 10.61 26.09
CA PHE A 102 -27.34 9.28 26.16
C PHE A 102 -27.31 8.53 24.83
N ILE A 103 -27.52 9.22 23.70
CA ILE A 103 -27.39 8.63 22.36
C ILE A 103 -25.96 8.14 22.13
N THR A 104 -24.96 8.96 22.46
CA THR A 104 -23.54 8.61 22.30
C THR A 104 -23.16 7.41 23.17
N VAL A 105 -23.56 7.43 24.45
CA VAL A 105 -23.29 6.31 25.38
C VAL A 105 -23.92 5.02 24.87
N LYS A 106 -25.21 5.05 24.49
CA LYS A 106 -25.92 3.90 23.93
C LYS A 106 -25.20 3.37 22.68
N PHE A 107 -24.83 4.24 21.75
CA PHE A 107 -24.12 3.88 20.53
C PHE A 107 -22.75 3.23 20.82
N VAL A 108 -21.96 3.80 21.72
CA VAL A 108 -20.64 3.26 22.11
C VAL A 108 -20.79 1.89 22.76
N LEU A 109 -21.73 1.72 23.69
CA LEU A 109 -21.98 0.43 24.35
C LEU A 109 -22.43 -0.64 23.36
N MET A 110 -23.34 -0.32 22.44
CA MET A 110 -23.76 -1.25 21.39
C MET A 110 -22.59 -1.62 20.47
N THR A 111 -21.76 -0.64 20.10
CA THR A 111 -20.59 -0.87 19.25
C THR A 111 -19.58 -1.78 19.95
N ALA A 112 -19.31 -1.55 21.23
CA ALA A 112 -18.43 -2.38 22.05
C ALA A 112 -18.95 -3.82 22.17
N MET A 113 -20.26 -4.00 22.34
CA MET A 113 -20.91 -5.31 22.37
C MET A 113 -20.69 -6.07 21.05
N PHE A 114 -20.91 -5.43 19.90
CA PHE A 114 -20.68 -6.07 18.60
C PHE A 114 -19.20 -6.31 18.30
N ALA A 115 -18.29 -5.44 18.75
CA ALA A 115 -16.85 -5.66 18.65
C ALA A 115 -16.39 -6.87 19.48
N LEU A 116 -16.93 -7.03 20.68
CA LEU A 116 -16.68 -8.18 21.52
C LEU A 116 -17.23 -9.47 20.90
N PHE A 117 -18.40 -9.41 20.25
CA PHE A 117 -18.94 -10.54 19.53
C PHE A 117 -18.07 -10.95 18.32
N ALA A 118 -17.53 -9.98 17.59
CA ALA A 118 -16.66 -10.22 16.44
C ALA A 118 -15.28 -10.77 16.83
N SER A 119 -14.73 -10.35 17.96
CA SER A 119 -13.45 -10.84 18.48
C SER A 119 -13.51 -11.08 20.00
N PRO A 120 -14.13 -12.19 20.44
CA PRO A 120 -14.23 -12.52 21.87
C PRO A 120 -12.86 -12.78 22.51
N TYR A 121 -11.88 -13.22 21.70
CA TYR A 121 -10.50 -13.46 22.13
C TYR A 121 -9.81 -12.22 22.69
N ASN A 122 -10.21 -11.02 22.25
CA ASN A 122 -9.68 -9.77 22.80
C ASN A 122 -9.94 -9.64 24.32
N VAL A 123 -10.97 -10.32 24.86
CA VAL A 123 -11.26 -10.36 26.30
C VAL A 123 -10.80 -11.67 26.95
N ILE A 124 -10.96 -12.80 26.26
CA ILE A 124 -10.53 -14.11 26.78
C ILE A 124 -9.02 -14.13 27.06
N SER A 125 -8.23 -13.59 26.13
CA SER A 125 -6.77 -13.46 26.23
C SER A 125 -6.36 -12.00 26.30
N PHE A 126 -6.95 -11.26 27.25
CA PHE A 126 -6.76 -9.81 27.34
C PHE A 126 -5.29 -9.37 27.51
N SER A 127 -4.48 -10.16 28.21
CA SER A 127 -3.03 -9.90 28.34
C SER A 127 -2.31 -9.92 26.98
N ASP A 128 -2.61 -10.92 26.15
CA ASP A 128 -1.99 -11.10 24.84
C ASP A 128 -2.48 -10.02 23.85
N PHE A 129 -3.76 -9.67 23.94
CA PHE A 129 -4.34 -8.54 23.22
C PHE A 129 -3.62 -7.23 23.59
N LEU A 130 -3.47 -6.92 24.88
CA LEU A 130 -2.77 -5.72 25.34
C LEU A 130 -1.29 -5.74 24.90
N GLY A 131 -0.61 -6.87 24.99
CA GLY A 131 0.77 -7.02 24.52
C GLY A 131 0.89 -6.73 23.02
N SER A 132 -0.02 -7.28 22.21
CA SER A 132 -0.08 -7.04 20.77
C SER A 132 -0.38 -5.56 20.47
N MET A 133 -1.32 -4.95 21.18
CA MET A 133 -1.63 -3.52 21.01
C MET A 133 -0.46 -2.62 21.40
N HIS A 134 0.31 -2.98 22.44
CA HIS A 134 1.48 -2.22 22.82
C HIS A 134 2.58 -2.29 21.74
N TYR A 135 2.86 -3.50 21.23
CA TYR A 135 3.82 -3.71 20.15
C TYR A 135 3.40 -2.99 18.86
N GLU A 136 2.19 -3.24 18.36
CA GLU A 136 1.70 -2.69 17.09
C GLU A 136 1.53 -1.16 17.16
N SER A 137 1.09 -0.62 18.31
CA SER A 137 1.05 0.83 18.53
C SER A 137 2.46 1.41 18.57
N GLY A 138 3.42 0.73 19.20
CA GLY A 138 4.81 1.15 19.23
C GLY A 138 5.43 1.23 17.83
N VAL A 139 5.20 0.21 17.01
CA VAL A 139 5.62 0.19 15.59
C VAL A 139 4.89 1.27 14.79
N GLY A 140 3.57 1.40 14.97
CA GLY A 140 2.74 2.38 14.26
C GLY A 140 3.10 3.83 14.57
N THR A 141 3.42 4.13 15.83
CA THR A 141 3.80 5.48 16.30
C THR A 141 5.29 5.77 16.17
N GLY A 142 6.11 4.74 15.94
CA GLY A 142 7.56 4.87 15.80
C GLY A 142 8.31 4.94 17.13
N THR A 143 7.66 4.67 18.26
CA THR A 143 8.34 4.54 19.57
C THR A 143 9.11 3.24 19.68
N LEU A 144 8.76 2.23 18.88
CA LEU A 144 9.50 0.99 18.71
C LEU A 144 9.98 0.87 17.25
N PRO A 145 11.18 1.38 16.94
CA PRO A 145 11.73 1.26 15.60
C PRO A 145 12.10 -0.20 15.30
N VAL A 146 11.66 -0.69 14.15
CA VAL A 146 11.94 -2.05 13.65
C VAL A 146 12.47 -1.95 12.21
N PHE A 147 13.35 -2.86 11.80
CA PHE A 147 14.09 -2.75 10.53
C PHE A 147 13.19 -2.54 9.30
N TYR A 148 12.03 -3.19 9.25
CA TYR A 148 11.07 -3.09 8.14
C TYR A 148 10.21 -1.80 8.15
N THR A 149 10.44 -0.89 9.10
CA THR A 149 9.80 0.45 9.11
C THR A 149 10.73 1.57 8.68
N GLN A 150 12.00 1.27 8.39
CA GLN A 150 13.01 2.27 8.02
C GLN A 150 12.60 3.14 6.82
N GLN A 151 11.79 2.61 5.90
CA GLN A 151 11.24 3.37 4.78
C GLN A 151 10.50 4.64 5.22
N PHE A 152 9.88 4.65 6.40
CA PHE A 152 9.08 5.78 6.88
C PHE A 152 9.90 6.84 7.61
N GLN A 153 11.18 6.56 7.89
CA GLN A 153 12.07 7.53 8.50
C GLN A 153 12.16 8.79 7.60
N TYR A 154 11.91 9.95 8.20
CA TYR A 154 11.82 11.26 7.52
C TYR A 154 10.65 11.41 6.54
N SER A 155 9.66 10.53 6.53
CA SER A 155 8.45 10.71 5.69
C SER A 155 7.61 11.89 6.18
N VAL A 156 7.09 12.69 5.24
CA VAL A 156 6.24 13.84 5.54
C VAL A 156 4.77 13.39 5.50
N PRO A 157 3.99 13.55 6.59
CA PRO A 157 2.56 13.21 6.60
C PRO A 157 1.80 13.83 5.43
N LEU A 158 0.82 13.11 4.90
CA LEU A 158 0.03 13.44 3.70
C LEU A 158 0.82 13.50 2.38
N LEU A 159 1.98 14.15 2.34
CA LEU A 159 2.81 14.22 1.14
C LEU A 159 3.35 12.83 0.76
N PHE A 160 3.78 12.04 1.75
CA PHE A 160 4.18 10.65 1.54
C PHE A 160 3.02 9.83 0.92
N GLN A 161 1.81 10.00 1.44
CA GLN A 161 0.61 9.31 0.92
C GLN A 161 0.32 9.72 -0.53
N ALA A 162 0.38 11.02 -0.82
CA ALA A 162 0.10 11.60 -2.13
C ALA A 162 1.11 11.21 -3.22
N VAL A 163 2.34 10.84 -2.84
CA VAL A 163 3.42 10.53 -3.78
C VAL A 163 3.69 9.04 -3.86
N ARG A 164 3.76 8.35 -2.72
CA ARG A 164 4.22 6.95 -2.63
C ARG A 164 3.11 5.93 -2.54
N ILE A 165 1.89 6.34 -2.20
CA ILE A 165 0.76 5.43 -2.01
C ILE A 165 -0.32 5.67 -3.05
N PHE A 166 -1.03 6.79 -2.99
CA PHE A 166 -2.23 6.98 -3.80
C PHE A 166 -2.02 6.87 -5.32
N PRO A 167 -0.94 7.41 -5.92
CA PRO A 167 -0.73 7.28 -7.36
C PRO A 167 -0.59 5.83 -7.82
N TYR A 168 0.02 4.96 -7.00
CA TYR A 168 0.23 3.55 -7.32
C TYR A 168 -1.00 2.71 -6.95
N ALA A 169 -1.54 2.90 -5.74
CA ALA A 169 -2.70 2.17 -5.25
C ALA A 169 -3.96 2.44 -6.08
N LEU A 170 -4.19 3.70 -6.49
CA LEU A 170 -5.38 4.08 -7.27
C LEU A 170 -5.12 4.14 -8.78
N GLY A 171 -3.86 4.28 -9.20
CA GLY A 171 -3.53 4.84 -10.51
C GLY A 171 -3.65 6.36 -10.51
N TRP A 172 -2.71 7.04 -11.16
CA TRP A 172 -2.67 8.51 -11.25
C TRP A 172 -3.99 9.16 -11.71
N PRO A 173 -4.78 8.61 -12.66
CA PRO A 173 -6.01 9.27 -13.12
C PRO A 173 -7.09 9.29 -12.05
N ILE A 174 -7.31 8.15 -11.38
CA ILE A 174 -8.30 8.04 -10.30
C ILE A 174 -7.88 8.92 -9.13
N PHE A 175 -6.58 8.95 -8.80
CA PHE A 175 -6.07 9.83 -7.76
C PHE A 175 -6.37 11.31 -8.07
N LEU A 176 -6.04 11.81 -9.26
CA LEU A 176 -6.33 13.20 -9.65
C LEU A 176 -7.82 13.52 -9.67
N LEU A 177 -8.65 12.61 -10.18
CA LEU A 177 -10.11 12.77 -10.18
C LEU A 177 -10.69 12.78 -8.76
N SER A 178 -10.11 12.00 -7.85
CA SER A 178 -10.51 12.01 -6.43
C SER A 178 -10.15 13.33 -5.75
N LEU A 179 -8.97 13.91 -6.04
CA LEU A 179 -8.57 15.23 -5.56
C LEU A 179 -9.50 16.32 -6.09
N TYR A 180 -9.85 16.28 -7.38
CA TYR A 180 -10.89 17.15 -7.94
C TYR A 180 -12.19 17.02 -7.14
N GLY A 181 -12.58 15.79 -6.80
CA GLY A 181 -13.78 15.50 -6.04
C GLY A 181 -13.77 16.12 -4.65
N VAL A 182 -12.66 16.01 -3.94
CA VAL A 182 -12.48 16.64 -2.63
C VAL A 182 -12.65 18.16 -2.73
N ILE A 183 -12.00 18.81 -3.72
CA ILE A 183 -11.89 20.26 -3.81
C ILE A 183 -13.15 20.91 -4.42
N PHE A 184 -13.65 20.38 -5.53
CA PHE A 184 -14.59 21.09 -6.41
C PHE A 184 -16.03 20.57 -6.37
N LEU A 185 -16.29 19.37 -5.86
CA LEU A 185 -17.68 18.91 -5.72
C LEU A 185 -18.45 19.80 -4.73
N PRO A 186 -19.78 19.94 -4.86
CA PRO A 186 -20.56 20.84 -4.01
C PRO A 186 -20.42 20.55 -2.50
N TRP A 187 -20.48 21.60 -1.67
CA TRP A 187 -20.53 21.49 -0.20
C TRP A 187 -21.93 21.14 0.30
N LYS A 188 -22.49 20.03 -0.18
CA LYS A 188 -23.81 19.50 0.21
C LYS A 188 -23.67 18.26 1.10
N SER A 189 -24.72 17.93 1.85
CA SER A 189 -24.73 16.86 2.86
C SER A 189 -24.10 15.54 2.38
N PHE A 190 -24.47 15.07 1.19
CA PHE A 190 -23.93 13.85 0.60
C PHE A 190 -22.41 13.90 0.40
N TYR A 191 -21.91 14.93 -0.29
CA TYR A 191 -20.48 15.07 -0.56
C TYR A 191 -19.69 15.35 0.72
N ASN A 192 -20.26 16.11 1.65
CA ASN A 192 -19.64 16.39 2.95
C ASN A 192 -19.53 15.14 3.82
N LEU A 193 -20.48 14.20 3.71
CA LEU A 193 -20.38 12.89 4.34
C LEU A 193 -19.22 12.07 3.77
N VAL A 194 -19.05 12.03 2.45
CA VAL A 194 -17.89 11.37 1.80
C VAL A 194 -16.58 12.00 2.27
N ARG A 195 -16.49 13.35 2.30
CA ARG A 195 -15.32 14.08 2.79
C ARG A 195 -15.02 13.79 4.26
N LEU A 196 -16.04 13.77 5.13
CA LEU A 196 -15.88 13.43 6.54
C LEU A 196 -15.28 12.04 6.70
N LEU A 197 -15.84 11.04 6.04
CA LEU A 197 -15.33 9.67 6.07
C LEU A 197 -13.90 9.59 5.51
N LEU A 198 -13.60 10.33 4.43
CA LEU A 198 -12.26 10.36 3.86
C LEU A 198 -11.25 10.98 4.83
N VAL A 199 -11.61 12.09 5.49
CA VAL A 199 -10.76 12.72 6.51
C VAL A 199 -10.48 11.75 7.66
N VAL A 200 -11.50 11.04 8.13
CA VAL A 200 -11.36 10.03 9.20
C VAL A 200 -10.52 8.84 8.75
N ALA A 201 -10.57 8.46 7.48
CA ALA A 201 -9.76 7.39 6.92
C ALA A 201 -8.29 7.79 6.72
N VAL A 202 -8.06 9.02 6.23
CA VAL A 202 -6.74 9.49 5.79
C VAL A 202 -5.93 10.08 6.93
N ILE A 203 -6.52 10.98 7.74
CA ILE A 203 -5.74 11.77 8.70
C ILE A 203 -5.07 10.90 9.77
N PRO A 204 -5.77 9.98 10.48
CA PRO A 204 -5.10 9.13 11.47
C PRO A 204 -3.98 8.30 10.85
N ALA A 205 -4.23 7.65 9.70
CA ALA A 205 -3.25 6.80 9.03
C ALA A 205 -2.04 7.58 8.47
N ALA A 206 -2.27 8.78 7.94
CA ALA A 206 -1.22 9.59 7.33
C ALA A 206 -0.25 10.20 8.35
N PHE A 207 -0.70 10.40 9.59
CA PHE A 207 0.09 10.99 10.68
C PHE A 207 0.78 9.95 11.56
N LEU A 208 0.50 8.65 11.39
CA LEU A 208 1.31 7.59 11.99
C LEU A 208 2.75 7.64 11.45
N TYR A 209 3.69 7.13 12.24
CA TYR A 209 5.05 6.89 11.76
C TYR A 209 5.02 5.87 10.63
N ALA A 210 4.47 4.68 10.90
CA ALA A 210 4.27 3.65 9.88
C ALA A 210 3.13 4.03 8.94
N LYS A 211 3.44 4.12 7.64
CA LYS A 211 2.52 4.61 6.61
C LYS A 211 2.36 3.55 5.51
N TRP A 212 2.03 2.32 5.86
CA TRP A 212 1.85 1.25 4.87
C TRP A 212 0.66 1.50 3.95
N THR A 213 0.74 1.08 2.69
CA THR A 213 -0.35 1.16 1.70
C THR A 213 -1.66 0.55 2.24
N ARG A 214 -1.56 -0.54 3.00
CA ARG A 214 -2.72 -1.20 3.60
C ARG A 214 -3.37 -0.44 4.77
N PHE A 215 -2.64 0.47 5.43
CA PHE A 215 -3.17 1.22 6.59
C PHE A 215 -4.22 2.25 6.20
N ILE A 216 -4.16 2.74 4.97
CA ILE A 216 -5.11 3.71 4.43
C ILE A 216 -6.23 3.06 3.59
N ALA A 217 -6.36 1.73 3.65
CA ALA A 217 -7.36 0.95 2.91
C ALA A 217 -8.80 1.50 3.00
N PRO A 218 -9.30 1.92 4.19
CA PRO A 218 -10.63 2.53 4.30
C PRO A 218 -10.86 3.75 3.40
N ALA A 219 -9.80 4.45 2.96
CA ALA A 219 -9.91 5.64 2.12
C ALA A 219 -10.17 5.29 0.63
N TYR A 220 -9.62 4.18 0.12
CA TYR A 220 -9.67 3.85 -1.30
C TYR A 220 -11.08 3.82 -1.90
N PRO A 221 -12.10 3.15 -1.32
CA PRO A 221 -13.41 3.10 -1.95
C PRO A 221 -14.10 4.48 -1.93
N LEU A 222 -13.79 5.34 -0.95
CA LEU A 222 -14.27 6.72 -0.89
C LEU A 222 -13.62 7.59 -1.97
N MET A 223 -12.32 7.41 -2.22
CA MET A 223 -11.58 8.13 -3.26
C MET A 223 -12.06 7.73 -4.66
N VAL A 224 -12.31 6.43 -4.89
CA VAL A 224 -12.91 5.94 -6.13
C VAL A 224 -14.33 6.50 -6.31
N LEU A 225 -15.14 6.54 -5.25
CA LEU A 225 -16.46 7.19 -5.28
C LEU A 225 -16.35 8.67 -5.66
N LEU A 226 -15.42 9.42 -5.06
CA LEU A 226 -15.17 10.81 -5.41
C LEU A 226 -14.73 10.97 -6.86
N ALA A 227 -13.84 10.09 -7.37
CA ALA A 227 -13.43 10.10 -8.76
C ALA A 227 -14.62 9.90 -9.72
N ALA A 228 -15.48 8.91 -9.43
CA ALA A 228 -16.69 8.67 -10.20
C ALA A 228 -17.64 9.89 -10.19
N LEU A 229 -17.82 10.52 -9.03
CA LEU A 229 -18.64 11.73 -8.89
C LEU A 229 -18.03 12.92 -9.64
N SER A 230 -16.70 13.07 -9.64
CA SER A 230 -15.99 14.09 -10.41
C SER A 230 -16.25 13.94 -11.90
N VAL A 231 -16.16 12.71 -12.43
CA VAL A 231 -16.46 12.43 -13.84
C VAL A 231 -17.92 12.78 -14.16
N MET A 232 -18.86 12.45 -13.28
CA MET A 232 -20.27 12.84 -13.44
C MET A 232 -20.46 14.36 -13.45
N ASP A 233 -19.85 15.06 -12.49
CA ASP A 233 -19.98 16.52 -12.36
C ASP A 233 -19.42 17.24 -13.59
N ILE A 234 -18.23 16.83 -14.06
CA ILE A 234 -17.62 17.33 -15.30
C ILE A 234 -18.53 17.03 -16.49
N TYR A 235 -19.06 15.80 -16.60
CA TYR A 235 -20.01 15.44 -17.67
C TYR A 235 -21.22 16.37 -17.71
N TYR A 236 -21.89 16.58 -16.58
CA TYR A 236 -23.10 17.40 -16.56
C TYR A 236 -22.82 18.88 -16.82
N LYS A 237 -21.66 19.41 -16.42
CA LYS A 237 -21.26 20.79 -16.71
C LYS A 237 -21.02 21.04 -18.20
N PHE A 238 -20.41 20.08 -18.91
CA PHE A 238 -20.00 20.28 -20.31
C PHE A 238 -20.92 19.66 -21.36
N ARG A 239 -21.86 18.77 -20.98
CA ARG A 239 -22.75 18.09 -21.95
C ARG A 239 -23.72 19.00 -22.68
N THR A 240 -24.13 20.13 -22.08
CA THR A 240 -25.10 21.08 -22.66
C THR A 240 -24.43 22.25 -23.39
N ALA A 241 -23.10 22.30 -23.41
CA ALA A 241 -22.35 23.33 -24.09
C ALA A 241 -22.27 23.05 -25.61
N GLN A 242 -21.91 24.07 -26.38
CA GLN A 242 -21.59 23.98 -27.82
C GLN A 242 -20.60 22.86 -28.16
N TYR A 243 -19.82 22.39 -27.18
CA TYR A 243 -18.78 21.36 -27.28
C TYR A 243 -19.20 19.95 -26.81
N GLY A 244 -20.50 19.65 -26.67
CA GLY A 244 -20.99 18.41 -26.06
C GLY A 244 -20.40 17.10 -26.62
N LYS A 245 -20.11 17.03 -27.93
CA LYS A 245 -19.45 15.85 -28.55
C LYS A 245 -18.00 15.69 -28.10
N TYR A 246 -17.24 16.78 -28.02
CA TYR A 246 -15.85 16.76 -27.54
C TYR A 246 -15.78 16.46 -26.05
N ALA A 247 -16.73 16.97 -25.26
CA ALA A 247 -16.84 16.64 -23.84
C ALA A 247 -17.10 15.15 -23.61
N GLN A 248 -18.00 14.54 -24.41
CA GLN A 248 -18.25 13.10 -24.37
C GLN A 248 -17.00 12.29 -24.72
N PHE A 249 -16.27 12.69 -25.76
CA PHE A 249 -15.01 12.04 -26.14
C PHE A 249 -13.95 12.16 -25.04
N ALA A 250 -13.74 13.36 -24.49
CA ALA A 250 -12.77 13.59 -23.42
C ALA A 250 -13.09 12.77 -22.16
N ILE A 251 -14.37 12.61 -21.82
CA ILE A 251 -14.82 11.79 -20.70
C ILE A 251 -14.64 10.31 -20.99
N GLY A 252 -14.97 9.85 -22.20
CA GLY A 252 -14.67 8.49 -22.64
C GLY A 252 -13.17 8.18 -22.55
N LEU A 253 -12.32 9.11 -22.99
CA LEU A 253 -10.87 9.01 -22.89
C LEU A 253 -10.40 9.01 -21.43
N THR A 254 -10.99 9.84 -20.57
CA THR A 254 -10.68 9.89 -19.13
C THR A 254 -11.01 8.56 -18.47
N LEU A 255 -12.21 8.01 -18.71
CA LEU A 255 -12.63 6.72 -18.20
C LEU A 255 -11.71 5.60 -18.68
N PHE A 256 -11.33 5.62 -19.96
CA PHE A 256 -10.38 4.65 -20.54
C PHE A 256 -9.02 4.74 -19.85
N ILE A 257 -8.44 5.94 -19.74
CA ILE A 257 -7.15 6.16 -19.08
C ILE A 257 -7.23 5.76 -17.59
N SER A 258 -8.37 5.95 -16.90
CA SER A 258 -8.54 5.51 -15.51
C SER A 258 -8.49 3.99 -15.33
N VAL A 259 -8.84 3.21 -16.36
CA VAL A 259 -8.83 1.73 -16.30
C VAL A 259 -7.45 1.16 -16.62
N VAL A 260 -6.65 1.87 -17.42
CA VAL A 260 -5.31 1.44 -17.89
C VAL A 260 -4.39 0.96 -16.75
N PRO A 261 -4.21 1.70 -15.62
CA PRO A 261 -3.34 1.23 -14.54
C PRO A 261 -3.77 -0.12 -13.94
N GLY A 262 -5.06 -0.35 -13.73
CA GLY A 262 -5.54 -1.63 -13.19
C GLY A 262 -5.40 -2.77 -14.19
N VAL A 263 -5.65 -2.53 -15.47
CA VAL A 263 -5.40 -3.53 -16.53
C VAL A 263 -3.92 -3.88 -16.60
N ALA A 264 -3.04 -2.88 -16.52
CA ALA A 264 -1.61 -3.11 -16.45
C ALA A 264 -1.22 -3.91 -15.19
N PHE A 265 -1.82 -3.61 -14.04
CA PHE A 265 -1.54 -4.30 -12.79
C PHE A 265 -1.92 -5.78 -12.82
N LEU A 266 -2.97 -6.17 -13.54
CA LEU A 266 -3.33 -7.59 -13.73
C LEU A 266 -2.21 -8.42 -14.37
N SER A 267 -1.31 -7.80 -15.14
CA SER A 267 -0.19 -8.53 -15.75
C SER A 267 0.70 -9.18 -14.69
N ILE A 268 0.80 -8.61 -13.48
CA ILE A 268 1.58 -9.18 -12.38
C ILE A 268 1.12 -10.61 -12.08
N TYR A 269 -0.19 -10.83 -11.92
CA TYR A 269 -0.76 -12.14 -11.58
C TYR A 269 -0.91 -13.09 -12.78
N GLN A 270 -0.69 -12.58 -13.99
CA GLN A 270 -0.69 -13.39 -15.22
C GLN A 270 0.69 -13.92 -15.59
N ASN A 271 1.76 -13.40 -14.97
CA ASN A 271 3.12 -13.88 -15.15
C ASN A 271 3.53 -14.77 -13.95
N PRO A 272 4.49 -15.69 -14.13
CA PRO A 272 5.07 -16.42 -13.00
C PRO A 272 5.69 -15.46 -11.98
N ASP A 273 5.67 -15.83 -10.69
CA ASP A 273 6.27 -15.02 -9.63
C ASP A 273 7.76 -14.74 -9.89
N VAL A 274 8.18 -13.49 -9.72
CA VAL A 274 9.57 -13.04 -9.95
C VAL A 274 10.58 -13.86 -9.15
N ARG A 275 10.23 -14.26 -7.92
CA ARG A 275 11.09 -15.08 -7.06
C ARG A 275 11.33 -16.46 -7.68
N PHE A 276 10.32 -17.06 -8.29
CA PHE A 276 10.48 -18.33 -9.02
C PHE A 276 11.26 -18.17 -10.32
N GLN A 277 11.04 -17.08 -11.05
CA GLN A 277 11.82 -16.78 -12.26
C GLN A 277 13.31 -16.60 -11.95
N ALA A 278 13.63 -15.80 -10.93
CA ALA A 278 14.99 -15.59 -10.45
C ALA A 278 15.62 -16.91 -9.97
N SER A 279 14.87 -17.70 -9.19
CA SER A 279 15.33 -19.00 -8.70
C SER A 279 15.66 -19.97 -9.83
N ALA A 280 14.77 -20.09 -10.82
CA ALA A 280 14.99 -20.94 -11.99
C ALA A 280 16.24 -20.53 -12.77
N TRP A 281 16.47 -19.23 -12.94
CA TRP A 281 17.69 -18.73 -13.55
C TRP A 281 18.93 -19.03 -12.70
N MET A 282 18.86 -18.85 -11.37
CA MET A 282 19.96 -19.12 -10.45
C MET A 282 20.39 -20.59 -10.52
N TYR A 283 19.44 -21.53 -10.43
CA TYR A 283 19.74 -22.97 -10.51
C TYR A 283 20.44 -23.37 -11.80
N ARG A 284 20.09 -22.73 -12.93
CA ARG A 284 20.64 -23.04 -14.27
C ARG A 284 21.98 -22.37 -14.54
N THR A 285 22.17 -21.15 -14.05
CA THR A 285 23.23 -20.26 -14.51
C THR A 285 24.38 -20.17 -13.52
N ILE A 286 24.10 -20.14 -12.20
CA ILE A 286 25.17 -19.96 -11.20
C ILE A 286 26.03 -21.23 -11.16
N PRO A 287 27.34 -21.16 -11.40
CA PRO A 287 28.21 -22.34 -11.46
C PRO A 287 28.22 -23.17 -10.16
N ARG A 288 28.59 -24.45 -10.28
CA ARG A 288 28.82 -25.32 -9.12
C ARG A 288 30.02 -24.81 -8.33
N GLY A 289 29.95 -24.90 -7.01
CA GLY A 289 31.02 -24.43 -6.12
C GLY A 289 31.06 -22.93 -5.88
N SER A 290 30.20 -22.13 -6.53
CA SER A 290 30.16 -20.69 -6.31
C SER A 290 29.76 -20.33 -4.88
N ASN A 291 30.35 -19.25 -4.37
CA ASN A 291 30.00 -18.64 -3.10
C ASN A 291 28.99 -17.50 -3.33
N ILE A 292 27.84 -17.62 -2.70
CA ILE A 292 26.71 -16.70 -2.87
C ILE A 292 26.51 -15.90 -1.58
N LEU A 293 26.41 -14.59 -1.71
CA LEU A 293 26.01 -13.68 -0.64
C LEU A 293 24.63 -13.11 -0.98
N SER A 294 23.65 -13.27 -0.10
CA SER A 294 22.31 -12.71 -0.29
C SER A 294 21.91 -11.91 0.93
N GLU A 295 21.11 -10.87 0.73
CA GLU A 295 20.49 -10.11 1.82
C GLU A 295 19.39 -10.92 2.51
N THR A 296 19.46 -11.05 3.84
CA THR A 296 18.44 -11.75 4.64
C THR A 296 17.20 -10.89 4.91
N ALA A 297 16.19 -11.45 5.59
CA ALA A 297 15.00 -10.77 6.13
C ALA A 297 14.29 -9.83 5.14
N ASN A 298 14.34 -10.17 3.85
CA ASN A 298 13.59 -9.52 2.78
C ASN A 298 12.18 -10.12 2.70
N THR A 299 11.97 -11.09 1.80
CA THR A 299 10.73 -11.87 1.68
C THR A 299 11.01 -13.34 1.95
N VAL A 300 11.84 -13.94 1.11
CA VAL A 300 12.31 -15.33 1.18
C VAL A 300 13.76 -15.39 0.69
N ASP A 301 14.55 -16.32 1.21
CA ASP A 301 15.90 -16.57 0.72
C ASP A 301 15.83 -17.32 -0.62
N LEU A 302 16.57 -16.84 -1.63
CA LEU A 302 16.59 -17.40 -2.98
C LEU A 302 17.82 -18.31 -3.17
N PRO A 303 17.73 -19.37 -3.99
CA PRO A 303 16.60 -19.76 -4.80
C PRO A 303 15.60 -20.63 -4.04
N ILE A 304 14.35 -20.61 -4.48
CA ILE A 304 13.25 -21.44 -3.98
C ILE A 304 12.79 -22.44 -5.07
N PRO A 305 12.50 -23.70 -4.70
CA PRO A 305 11.96 -24.70 -5.62
C PRO A 305 10.60 -24.27 -6.20
N SER A 306 10.33 -24.63 -7.46
CA SER A 306 9.05 -24.32 -8.12
C SER A 306 8.76 -25.27 -9.28
N SER A 307 7.59 -25.13 -9.90
CA SER A 307 7.27 -25.85 -11.15
C SER A 307 8.14 -25.42 -12.34
N LEU A 308 8.88 -24.31 -12.24
CA LEU A 308 9.80 -23.84 -13.28
C LEU A 308 11.16 -24.55 -13.22
N THR A 309 11.41 -25.36 -12.19
CA THR A 309 12.69 -26.04 -11.92
C THR A 309 12.51 -27.55 -11.91
N SER A 310 13.55 -28.27 -12.35
CA SER A 310 13.61 -29.73 -12.27
C SER A 310 14.27 -30.18 -10.98
N ARG A 311 13.88 -31.36 -10.48
CA ARG A 311 14.49 -31.96 -9.29
C ARG A 311 16.01 -32.12 -9.40
N ASN A 312 16.54 -32.34 -10.61
CA ASN A 312 17.98 -32.44 -10.84
C ASN A 312 18.68 -31.08 -10.66
N GLU A 313 18.10 -30.00 -11.18
CA GLU A 313 18.61 -28.64 -10.97
C GLU A 313 18.68 -28.32 -9.46
N GLU A 314 17.60 -28.63 -8.73
CA GLU A 314 17.50 -28.42 -7.27
C GLU A 314 18.53 -29.24 -6.47
N VAL A 315 18.69 -30.52 -6.77
CA VAL A 315 19.65 -31.40 -6.07
C VAL A 315 21.09 -30.90 -6.28
N THR A 316 21.41 -30.46 -7.50
CA THR A 316 22.76 -29.97 -7.79
C THR A 316 23.07 -28.65 -7.07
N TRP A 317 22.07 -27.89 -6.63
CA TRP A 317 22.26 -26.63 -5.90
C TRP A 317 23.10 -26.78 -4.64
N SER A 318 23.02 -27.93 -3.96
CA SER A 318 23.73 -28.25 -2.72
C SER A 318 25.25 -28.05 -2.76
N THR A 319 25.85 -27.97 -3.95
CA THR A 319 27.30 -27.75 -4.11
C THR A 319 27.74 -26.28 -3.97
N ARG A 320 26.81 -25.32 -3.85
CA ARG A 320 27.14 -23.89 -3.67
C ARG A 320 27.14 -23.53 -2.20
N SER A 321 28.01 -22.62 -1.80
CA SER A 321 27.95 -22.00 -0.47
C SER A 321 26.99 -20.82 -0.52
N TYR A 322 26.09 -20.71 0.46
CA TYR A 322 25.10 -19.65 0.52
C TYR A 322 25.13 -18.95 1.88
N VAL A 323 25.40 -17.65 1.87
CA VAL A 323 25.42 -16.79 3.05
C VAL A 323 24.23 -15.85 3.00
N SER A 324 23.22 -16.12 3.83
CA SER A 324 22.13 -15.18 4.13
C SER A 324 22.64 -14.15 5.13
N PHE A 325 22.96 -12.95 4.65
CA PHE A 325 23.68 -11.92 5.40
C PHE A 325 22.73 -10.83 5.91
N ASN A 326 22.88 -10.48 7.19
CA ASN A 326 22.12 -9.41 7.83
C ASN A 326 22.76 -8.04 7.56
N PHE A 327 22.28 -7.35 6.53
CA PHE A 327 22.72 -5.98 6.24
C PHE A 327 22.07 -4.93 7.15
N TYR A 328 20.93 -5.22 7.80
CA TYR A 328 20.20 -4.24 8.62
C TYR A 328 21.00 -3.78 9.83
N ASP A 329 21.75 -4.70 10.43
CA ASP A 329 22.53 -4.45 11.66
C ASP A 329 24.03 -4.27 11.39
N LEU A 330 24.44 -4.19 10.11
CA LEU A 330 25.86 -4.08 9.72
C LEU A 330 26.56 -2.89 10.36
N GLN A 331 25.83 -1.79 10.55
CA GLN A 331 26.40 -0.57 11.11
C GLN A 331 26.64 -0.69 12.63
N GLN A 332 25.82 -1.48 13.32
CA GLN A 332 25.82 -1.60 14.78
C GLN A 332 26.69 -2.77 15.26
N GLU A 333 26.74 -3.86 14.49
CA GLU A 333 27.36 -5.12 14.92
C GLU A 333 28.77 -5.31 14.33
N SER A 334 29.79 -5.26 15.18
CA SER A 334 31.19 -5.45 14.77
C SER A 334 31.47 -6.86 14.22
N SER A 335 30.74 -7.86 14.70
CA SER A 335 30.80 -9.24 14.21
C SER A 335 30.39 -9.34 12.74
N LEU A 336 29.30 -8.68 12.35
CA LEU A 336 28.82 -8.61 10.97
C LEU A 336 29.81 -7.85 10.07
N GLN A 337 30.42 -6.78 10.59
CA GLN A 337 31.45 -6.03 9.85
C GLN A 337 32.69 -6.89 9.56
N GLN A 338 33.13 -7.70 10.53
CA GLN A 338 34.24 -8.64 10.34
C GLN A 338 33.85 -9.76 9.39
N GLN A 339 32.65 -10.31 9.54
CA GLN A 339 32.12 -11.35 8.66
C GLN A 339 32.05 -10.87 7.21
N LEU A 340 31.53 -9.66 6.95
CA LEU A 340 31.44 -9.12 5.60
C LEU A 340 32.83 -8.94 4.96
N ARG A 341 33.82 -8.47 5.72
CA ARG A 341 35.23 -8.36 5.24
C ARG A 341 35.83 -9.70 4.86
N TYR A 342 35.40 -10.79 5.50
CA TYR A 342 35.88 -12.15 5.19
C TYR A 342 35.09 -12.81 4.05
N VAL A 343 33.77 -12.61 4.02
CA VAL A 343 32.88 -13.25 3.05
C VAL A 343 32.98 -12.57 1.68
N LEU A 344 32.92 -11.24 1.63
CA LEU A 344 32.82 -10.49 0.37
C LEU A 344 33.96 -10.77 -0.63
N PRO A 345 35.25 -10.85 -0.23
CA PRO A 345 36.34 -11.17 -1.16
C PRO A 345 36.22 -12.56 -1.78
N ASN A 346 35.58 -13.50 -1.08
CA ASN A 346 35.38 -14.88 -1.51
C ASN A 346 34.04 -15.09 -2.22
N THR A 347 33.18 -14.06 -2.29
CA THR A 347 31.88 -14.12 -2.97
C THR A 347 32.04 -14.04 -4.47
N ASP A 348 31.36 -14.94 -5.18
CA ASP A 348 31.27 -14.94 -6.66
C ASP A 348 29.97 -14.30 -7.14
N VAL A 349 28.89 -14.43 -6.37
CA VAL A 349 27.55 -13.93 -6.71
C VAL A 349 26.91 -13.20 -5.54
N ILE A 350 26.40 -11.99 -5.78
CA ILE A 350 25.59 -11.23 -4.83
C ILE A 350 24.14 -11.20 -5.31
N VAL A 351 23.22 -11.59 -4.43
CA VAL A 351 21.77 -11.52 -4.68
C VAL A 351 21.18 -10.40 -3.83
N VAL A 352 20.51 -9.46 -4.48
CA VAL A 352 19.73 -8.38 -3.87
C VAL A 352 18.26 -8.68 -4.13
N PRO A 353 17.54 -9.30 -3.17
CA PRO A 353 16.18 -9.79 -3.41
C PRO A 353 15.14 -8.68 -3.57
N THR A 354 15.38 -7.51 -2.96
CA THR A 354 14.47 -6.37 -3.00
C THR A 354 15.24 -5.06 -2.83
N ARG A 355 14.56 -3.91 -2.97
CA ARG A 355 15.14 -2.59 -2.67
C ARG A 355 15.28 -2.24 -1.19
N ARG A 356 14.76 -3.06 -0.27
CA ARG A 356 14.54 -2.68 1.14
C ARG A 356 15.80 -2.13 1.79
N VAL A 357 16.96 -2.75 1.59
CA VAL A 357 18.20 -2.29 2.22
C VAL A 357 18.73 -1.04 1.51
N PHE A 358 19.07 -1.12 0.21
CA PHE A 358 19.72 0.00 -0.47
C PHE A 358 18.86 1.27 -0.49
N ALA A 359 17.55 1.15 -0.75
CA ALA A 359 16.67 2.31 -0.87
C ALA A 359 16.32 2.94 0.49
N ASN A 360 16.06 2.13 1.52
CA ASN A 360 15.61 2.63 2.81
C ASN A 360 16.75 3.10 3.71
N TYR A 361 17.95 2.54 3.55
CA TYR A 361 19.10 2.82 4.41
C TYR A 361 20.13 3.76 3.78
N THR A 362 20.20 3.90 2.46
CA THR A 362 21.32 4.63 1.82
C THR A 362 20.92 5.71 0.82
N CYS A 363 19.70 5.66 0.25
CA CYS A 363 19.32 6.45 -0.93
C CYS A 363 20.27 6.29 -2.13
N ILE A 364 20.98 5.16 -2.22
CA ILE A 364 21.81 4.82 -3.38
C ILE A 364 20.97 3.89 -4.26
N TYR A 365 20.87 4.20 -5.55
CA TYR A 365 20.03 3.50 -6.50
C TYR A 365 20.86 3.07 -7.72
N PRO A 366 20.54 1.93 -8.36
CA PRO A 366 21.13 1.58 -9.65
C PRO A 366 20.64 2.56 -10.74
N SER A 367 21.37 2.67 -11.86
CA SER A 367 21.15 3.69 -12.90
C SER A 367 19.76 3.66 -13.52
N ASP A 368 19.15 2.49 -13.61
CA ASP A 368 17.85 2.29 -14.27
C ASP A 368 16.66 2.41 -13.30
N PHE A 369 16.93 2.70 -12.03
CA PHE A 369 15.89 2.92 -11.03
C PHE A 369 15.31 4.33 -11.20
N ASP A 370 14.04 4.45 -11.58
CA ASP A 370 13.32 5.73 -11.55
C ASP A 370 13.16 6.17 -10.09
N ALA A 371 14.20 6.85 -9.59
CA ALA A 371 14.36 7.09 -8.18
C ALA A 371 13.27 7.97 -7.61
N ASN A 372 12.66 8.83 -8.45
CA ASN A 372 11.89 10.02 -8.09
C ASN A 372 12.04 10.39 -6.58
N PRO A 373 13.27 10.65 -6.08
CA PRO A 373 13.64 10.27 -4.71
C PRO A 373 13.25 11.33 -3.66
N GLY A 374 12.81 12.51 -4.10
CA GLY A 374 12.65 13.67 -3.22
C GLY A 374 11.24 13.95 -2.72
N TYR A 375 10.20 13.49 -3.40
CA TYR A 375 8.83 13.87 -3.03
C TYR A 375 8.26 12.87 -2.00
N GLY A 376 7.69 13.39 -0.90
CA GLY A 376 7.17 12.59 0.21
C GLY A 376 8.09 12.47 1.43
N TYR A 377 9.33 12.94 1.34
CA TYR A 377 10.33 12.88 2.43
C TYR A 377 10.89 14.27 2.76
N ASN A 378 11.48 14.40 3.95
CA ASN A 378 12.30 15.56 4.28
C ASN A 378 13.52 15.62 3.32
N PRO A 379 13.87 16.79 2.76
CA PRO A 379 15.02 16.95 1.86
C PRO A 379 16.35 16.42 2.44
N ASN A 380 16.54 16.48 3.76
CA ASN A 380 17.77 16.05 4.43
C ASN A 380 17.85 14.53 4.66
N ARG A 381 16.81 13.76 4.27
CA ARG A 381 16.72 12.30 4.51
C ARG A 381 17.99 11.59 4.05
N CYS A 382 18.39 11.80 2.80
CA CYS A 382 19.47 11.03 2.20
C CYS A 382 20.83 11.37 2.81
N ASP A 383 21.08 12.64 3.16
CA ASP A 383 22.30 13.03 3.85
C ASP A 383 22.36 12.43 5.26
N SER A 384 21.24 12.45 6.00
CA SER A 384 21.15 11.80 7.32
C SER A 384 21.35 10.30 7.23
N LEU A 385 20.76 9.63 6.23
CA LEU A 385 20.91 8.19 6.04
C LEU A 385 22.37 7.81 5.71
N ARG A 386 23.04 8.55 4.82
CA ARG A 386 24.45 8.29 4.49
C ARG A 386 25.38 8.49 5.68
N GLN A 387 25.09 9.48 6.54
CA GLN A 387 25.83 9.71 7.78
C GLN A 387 25.59 8.61 8.81
N ASN A 388 24.36 8.11 8.92
CA ASN A 388 23.99 7.07 9.88
C ASN A 388 24.39 5.66 9.41
N PHE A 389 24.49 5.42 8.10
CA PHE A 389 24.82 4.11 7.51
C PHE A 389 25.98 4.19 6.50
N PRO A 390 27.17 4.69 6.89
CA PRO A 390 28.30 4.86 5.98
C PRO A 390 28.79 3.54 5.39
N LEU A 391 28.78 2.43 6.16
CA LEU A 391 29.23 1.13 5.67
C LEU A 391 28.30 0.57 4.57
N LEU A 392 26.99 0.66 4.78
CA LEU A 392 26.01 0.27 3.75
C LEU A 392 26.11 1.19 2.53
N THR A 393 26.24 2.50 2.76
CA THR A 393 26.39 3.48 1.67
C THR A 393 27.61 3.16 0.81
N GLN A 394 28.75 2.88 1.44
CA GLN A 394 29.97 2.48 0.75
C GLN A 394 29.79 1.16 -0.02
N TYR A 395 29.15 0.17 0.61
CA TYR A 395 28.88 -1.13 -0.01
C TYR A 395 28.03 -1.00 -1.28
N TYR A 396 26.87 -0.35 -1.22
CA TYR A 396 25.98 -0.22 -2.39
C TYR A 396 26.50 0.75 -3.45
N THR A 397 27.17 1.84 -3.03
CA THR A 397 27.86 2.72 -3.99
C THR A 397 28.90 1.94 -4.76
N GLY A 398 29.64 1.07 -4.08
CA GLY A 398 30.54 0.14 -4.73
C GLY A 398 29.82 -0.83 -5.66
N LEU A 399 28.84 -1.59 -5.15
CA LEU A 399 28.15 -2.64 -5.89
C LEU A 399 27.55 -2.13 -7.21
N PHE A 400 26.94 -0.94 -7.20
CA PHE A 400 26.36 -0.33 -8.40
C PHE A 400 27.39 0.34 -9.32
N ASN A 401 28.63 0.54 -8.85
CA ASN A 401 29.76 1.02 -9.64
C ASN A 401 30.81 -0.08 -9.88
N ASN A 402 30.37 -1.33 -10.00
CA ASN A 402 31.18 -2.51 -10.31
C ASN A 402 32.30 -2.84 -9.29
N LEU A 403 32.04 -2.66 -7.99
CA LEU A 403 32.95 -3.02 -6.90
C LEU A 403 33.52 -4.42 -7.09
N GLN A 404 34.84 -4.55 -7.00
CA GLN A 404 35.58 -5.81 -7.08
C GLN A 404 35.22 -6.70 -8.31
N GLY A 405 34.79 -6.09 -9.41
CA GLY A 405 34.43 -6.80 -10.64
C GLY A 405 33.01 -7.37 -10.67
N PHE A 406 32.17 -7.09 -9.67
CA PHE A 406 30.74 -7.46 -9.72
C PHE A 406 30.02 -6.64 -10.79
N GLN A 407 29.26 -7.30 -11.66
CA GLN A 407 28.40 -6.64 -12.64
C GLN A 407 26.98 -7.17 -12.53
N LEU A 408 25.98 -6.32 -12.80
CA LEU A 408 24.58 -6.75 -12.86
C LEU A 408 24.41 -7.71 -14.04
N THR A 409 24.26 -8.99 -13.74
CA THR A 409 24.15 -10.06 -14.76
C THR A 409 22.71 -10.48 -15.03
N ALA A 410 21.81 -10.26 -14.08
CA ALA A 410 20.40 -10.51 -14.26
C ALA A 410 19.55 -9.59 -13.37
N GLU A 411 18.43 -9.14 -13.91
CA GLU A 411 17.36 -8.47 -13.17
C GLU A 411 16.04 -9.15 -13.52
N PHE A 412 15.24 -9.43 -12.50
CA PHE A 412 13.91 -10.00 -12.65
C PHE A 412 12.91 -9.05 -12.01
N HIS A 413 11.90 -8.65 -12.78
CA HIS A 413 10.80 -7.81 -12.34
C HIS A 413 9.51 -8.23 -13.05
N SER A 414 8.37 -7.82 -12.51
CA SER A 414 7.07 -7.97 -13.15
C SER A 414 6.29 -6.67 -13.01
N TYR A 415 6.85 -5.55 -13.46
CA TYR A 415 6.15 -4.27 -13.44
C TYR A 415 4.79 -4.36 -14.16
N PRO A 416 3.78 -3.62 -13.70
CA PRO A 416 2.52 -3.47 -14.42
C PRO A 416 2.78 -3.15 -15.89
N ARG A 417 2.19 -3.93 -16.80
CA ARG A 417 2.39 -3.72 -18.25
C ARG A 417 1.15 -3.99 -19.08
N ILE A 418 1.06 -3.31 -20.21
CA ILE A 418 0.09 -3.59 -21.26
C ILE A 418 0.85 -4.05 -22.49
N GLU A 419 0.45 -5.22 -22.99
CA GLU A 419 1.01 -5.80 -24.21
C GLU A 419 -0.12 -6.01 -25.22
N LEU A 420 -0.13 -5.20 -26.27
CA LEU A 420 -1.16 -5.23 -27.31
C LEU A 420 -0.50 -5.05 -28.69
N PHE A 421 -0.81 -5.94 -29.63
CA PHE A 421 -0.30 -5.89 -31.01
C PHE A 421 1.24 -5.80 -31.12
N GLY A 422 1.97 -6.42 -30.19
CA GLY A 422 3.43 -6.37 -30.14
C GLY A 422 4.01 -5.09 -29.52
N LEU A 423 3.18 -4.11 -29.14
CA LEU A 423 3.60 -2.97 -28.35
C LEU A 423 3.57 -3.35 -26.86
N LYS A 424 4.72 -3.21 -26.20
CA LYS A 424 4.88 -3.41 -24.76
C LYS A 424 5.04 -2.04 -24.09
N LEU A 425 4.07 -1.64 -23.29
CA LEU A 425 4.13 -0.47 -22.43
C LEU A 425 4.21 -0.92 -20.98
N GLU A 426 5.28 -0.53 -20.29
CA GLU A 426 5.56 -0.93 -18.92
C GLU A 426 5.52 0.28 -18.00
N PHE A 427 5.03 0.10 -16.78
CA PHE A 427 4.86 1.15 -15.79
C PHE A 427 5.65 0.77 -14.53
N PRO A 428 6.93 1.15 -14.44
CA PRO A 428 7.75 0.87 -13.26
C PRO A 428 7.12 1.43 -11.98
N ASP A 429 6.94 0.56 -10.98
CA ASP A 429 6.30 0.90 -9.71
C ASP A 429 7.17 0.58 -8.49
N GLU A 430 8.46 0.22 -8.70
CA GLU A 430 9.40 -0.06 -7.62
C GLU A 430 9.58 1.14 -6.66
N ALA A 431 9.27 2.35 -7.11
CA ALA A 431 9.30 3.59 -6.32
C ALA A 431 8.07 3.79 -5.40
N ALA A 432 7.06 2.92 -5.45
CA ALA A 432 5.90 2.94 -4.57
C ALA A 432 6.29 2.75 -3.09
N GLU A 433 5.32 2.73 -2.18
CA GLU A 433 5.53 2.29 -0.80
C GLU A 433 5.83 0.78 -0.78
N GLU A 434 6.84 0.35 -0.01
CA GLU A 434 7.37 -1.01 0.06
C GLU A 434 6.34 -2.14 -0.02
N THR A 435 5.28 -2.08 0.78
CA THR A 435 4.31 -3.18 0.85
C THR A 435 3.46 -3.34 -0.40
N PHE A 436 3.44 -2.33 -1.28
CA PHE A 436 2.76 -2.39 -2.57
C PHE A 436 3.49 -3.27 -3.59
N THR A 437 4.83 -3.34 -3.53
CA THR A 437 5.64 -4.08 -4.51
C THR A 437 6.39 -5.26 -3.92
N VAL A 438 7.02 -5.11 -2.75
CA VAL A 438 7.94 -6.12 -2.20
C VAL A 438 7.26 -7.45 -1.93
N PHE A 439 5.99 -7.45 -1.55
CA PHE A 439 5.26 -8.70 -1.26
C PHE A 439 4.71 -9.39 -2.51
N ASP A 440 4.26 -8.65 -3.51
CA ASP A 440 3.70 -9.19 -4.76
C ASP A 440 4.80 -9.47 -5.79
N HIS A 441 5.45 -8.41 -6.28
CA HIS A 441 6.35 -8.42 -7.43
C HIS A 441 7.63 -7.63 -7.15
N PRO A 442 8.48 -8.11 -6.22
CA PRO A 442 9.75 -7.45 -5.93
C PRO A 442 10.66 -7.47 -7.17
N VAL A 443 11.67 -6.60 -7.18
CA VAL A 443 12.73 -6.62 -8.20
C VAL A 443 13.95 -7.33 -7.62
N VAL A 444 14.30 -8.46 -8.21
CA VAL A 444 15.46 -9.27 -7.82
C VAL A 444 16.62 -8.94 -8.73
N ARG A 445 17.77 -8.59 -8.15
CA ARG A 445 19.00 -8.27 -8.88
C ARG A 445 20.10 -9.26 -8.52
N VAL A 446 20.78 -9.77 -9.52
CA VAL A 446 21.91 -10.69 -9.35
C VAL A 446 23.16 -10.11 -9.98
N TYR A 447 24.16 -9.89 -9.12
CA TYR A 447 25.47 -9.42 -9.50
C TYR A 447 26.47 -10.57 -9.49
N THR A 448 27.21 -10.75 -10.57
CA THR A 448 28.24 -11.80 -10.66
C THR A 448 29.61 -11.15 -10.81
N ARG A 449 30.61 -11.69 -10.10
CA ARG A 449 32.01 -11.27 -10.21
C ARG A 449 32.57 -11.74 -11.55
N ILE A 450 33.01 -10.79 -12.37
CA ILE A 450 33.71 -11.08 -13.62
C ILE A 450 35.20 -10.94 -13.34
N ASN A 451 35.93 -12.05 -13.40
CA ASN A 451 37.39 -12.03 -13.38
C ASN A 451 37.86 -11.63 -14.78
N ASN A 452 38.48 -10.45 -14.89
CA ASN A 452 39.21 -10.05 -16.10
C ASN A 452 40.51 -10.82 -16.25
#